data_AF-A0A545VP65-F1
#
_entry.id   AF-A0A545VP65-F1
#
_cell.length_a   1.000
_cell.length_b   1.000
_cell.length_c   1.000
_cell.angle_alpha   90.00
_cell.angle_beta   90.00
_cell.angle_gamma   90.00
#
_symmetry.space_group_name_H-M   'P 1'
#
loop_
_entity.id
_entity.type
_entity.pdbx_description
1 polymer ?
#
loop_
_entity_poly.entity_id
_entity_poly.type
_entity_poly.pdbx_seq_one_letter_code
_entity_poly.pdbx_strand_id
1 'polypeptide(L)'
;MSYPTRSLSAHMRAQGGIGSSSQQSALSARIEEKRAELEHLKELKELSAIAAVIGNWHNVLGAINMASTKLAKPEPAPAGEEEQTDEGGPLPETLVRIPTEHAPTLHAQTETMEAAADDASMASP
;
A
#
# COMPACT_ATOMS: atom_id res chain seq x y z
N MET A 1 25.13 9.85 13.26
CA MET A 1 24.14 10.33 12.27
C MET A 1 23.99 11.83 12.50
N SER A 2 24.54 12.66 11.61
CA SER A 2 24.60 14.11 11.79
C SER A 2 23.42 14.77 11.10
N TYR A 3 22.61 15.54 11.82
CA TYR A 3 21.50 16.30 11.25
C TYR A 3 22.01 17.67 10.77
N PRO A 4 21.52 18.19 9.62
CA PRO A 4 21.85 19.54 9.19
C PRO A 4 21.12 20.57 10.07
N THR A 5 21.89 21.47 10.66
CA THR A 5 21.38 22.60 11.45
C THR A 5 20.71 23.62 10.53
N ARG A 6 19.45 23.95 10.82
CA ARG A 6 18.69 25.00 10.15
C ARG A 6 19.34 26.37 10.42
N SER A 7 20.06 26.92 9.45
CA SER A 7 20.50 28.33 9.50
C SER A 7 19.28 29.24 9.43
N LEU A 8 18.90 29.80 10.57
CA LEU A 8 17.99 30.95 10.65
C LEU A 8 18.73 32.18 10.11
N SER A 9 18.44 32.55 8.85
CA SER A 9 18.95 33.78 8.24
C SER A 9 18.28 35.01 8.88
N ALA A 10 18.96 35.60 9.87
CA ALA A 10 18.65 36.93 10.36
C ALA A 10 18.90 37.96 9.24
N HIS A 11 17.87 38.72 8.87
CA HIS A 11 17.91 39.68 7.77
C HIS A 11 18.63 40.97 8.21
N MET A 12 19.94 41.01 8.03
CA MET A 12 20.69 42.28 7.96
C MET A 12 20.62 42.80 6.52
N ARG A 13 19.86 43.88 6.32
CA ARG A 13 19.80 44.66 5.09
C ARG A 13 21.20 45.22 4.81
N ALA A 14 21.93 44.61 3.87
CA ALA A 14 23.16 45.14 3.30
C ALA A 14 22.87 45.92 2.01
N GLN A 15 23.53 47.06 1.91
CA GLN A 15 23.46 48.10 0.89
C GLN A 15 24.38 47.77 -0.30
N GLY A 16 23.92 47.99 -1.53
CA GLY A 16 24.77 48.09 -2.74
C GLY A 16 24.81 46.85 -3.63
N GLY A 17 24.15 46.92 -4.79
CA GLY A 17 24.02 45.83 -5.74
C GLY A 17 25.30 45.49 -6.51
N ILE A 18 25.52 44.19 -6.71
CA ILE A 18 26.07 43.44 -7.87
C ILE A 18 25.92 41.92 -7.52
N GLY A 19 24.70 41.49 -7.15
CA GLY A 19 24.49 40.10 -6.71
C GLY A 19 23.09 39.51 -6.95
N SER A 20 22.11 40.33 -7.34
CA SER A 20 20.73 39.87 -7.57
C SER A 20 20.64 38.85 -8.71
N SER A 21 21.31 39.10 -9.83
CA SER A 21 21.19 38.27 -11.03
C SER A 21 21.79 36.88 -10.85
N SER A 22 22.94 36.75 -10.18
CA SER A 22 23.56 35.44 -9.91
C SER A 22 22.79 34.65 -8.85
N GLN A 23 22.18 35.34 -7.87
CA GLN A 23 21.28 34.70 -6.91
C GLN A 23 19.99 34.23 -7.59
N GLN A 24 19.43 35.01 -8.52
CA GLN A 24 18.27 34.61 -9.31
C GLN A 24 18.56 33.39 -10.19
N SER A 25 19.75 33.32 -10.84
CA SER A 25 20.13 32.14 -11.63
C SER A 25 20.36 30.90 -10.76
N ALA A 26 20.96 31.05 -9.58
CA ALA A 26 21.16 29.93 -8.65
C ALA A 26 19.84 29.36 -8.10
N LEU A 27 18.83 30.22 -7.86
CA LEU A 27 17.50 29.78 -7.46
C LEU A 27 16.79 29.02 -8.58
N SER A 28 16.88 29.50 -9.83
CA SER A 28 16.32 28.82 -10.99
C SER A 28 16.91 27.41 -11.16
N ALA A 29 18.23 27.26 -11.03
CA ALA A 29 18.88 25.96 -11.10
C ALA A 29 18.38 24.99 -10.01
N ARG A 30 18.22 25.48 -8.77
CA ARG A 30 17.69 24.66 -7.67
C ARG A 30 16.21 24.28 -7.86
N ILE A 31 15.42 25.16 -8.48
CA ILE A 31 14.03 24.86 -8.83
C ILE A 31 13.99 23.75 -9.88
N GLU A 32 14.83 23.82 -10.90
CA GLU A 32 14.93 22.79 -11.94
C GLU A 32 15.35 21.44 -11.34
N GLU A 33 16.38 21.42 -10.51
CA GLU A 33 16.81 20.24 -9.76
C GLU A 33 15.65 19.65 -8.94
N LYS A 34 14.93 20.47 -8.17
CA LYS A 34 13.79 19.99 -7.38
C LYS A 34 12.61 19.52 -8.21
N ARG A 35 12.39 20.10 -9.40
CA ARG A 35 11.37 19.60 -10.34
C ARG A 35 11.74 18.20 -10.84
N ALA A 36 12.99 17.98 -11.20
CA ALA A 36 13.48 16.67 -11.63
C ALA A 36 13.37 15.62 -10.50
N GLU A 37 13.74 15.97 -9.26
CA GLU A 37 13.54 15.08 -8.11
C GLU A 37 12.05 14.71 -7.89
N LEU A 38 11.16 15.68 -8.01
CA LEU A 38 9.72 15.45 -7.85
C LEU A 38 9.14 14.58 -8.96
N GLU A 39 9.62 14.73 -10.20
CA GLU A 39 9.25 13.88 -11.32
C GLU A 39 9.69 12.44 -11.07
N HIS A 40 10.97 12.24 -10.71
CA HIS A 40 11.49 10.91 -10.36
C HIS A 40 10.72 10.25 -9.21
N LEU A 41 10.37 11.00 -8.16
CA LEU A 41 9.55 10.46 -7.06
C LEU A 41 8.15 10.04 -7.51
N LYS A 42 7.54 10.76 -8.47
CA LYS A 42 6.24 10.38 -9.04
C LYS A 42 6.35 9.09 -9.85
N GLU A 43 7.36 8.97 -10.70
CA GLU A 43 7.62 7.77 -11.49
C GLU A 43 7.83 6.54 -10.59
N LEU A 44 8.65 6.67 -9.53
CA LEU A 44 8.88 5.59 -8.58
C LEU A 44 7.59 5.18 -7.85
N LYS A 45 6.74 6.14 -7.47
CA LYS A 45 5.45 5.85 -6.83
C LYS A 45 4.52 5.10 -7.77
N GLU A 46 4.45 5.51 -9.04
CA GLU A 46 3.63 4.85 -10.05
C GLU A 46 4.12 3.42 -10.30
N LEU A 47 5.43 3.23 -10.48
CA LEU A 47 6.02 1.91 -10.65
C LEU A 47 5.76 1.00 -9.43
N SER A 48 5.90 1.53 -8.22
CA SER A 48 5.59 0.80 -6.99
C SER A 48 4.12 0.39 -6.91
N ALA A 49 3.20 1.25 -7.35
CA ALA A 49 1.77 0.93 -7.37
C ALA A 49 1.48 -0.19 -8.38
N ILE A 50 2.07 -0.14 -9.58
CA ILE A 50 1.95 -1.19 -10.59
C ILE A 50 2.52 -2.51 -10.07
N ALA A 51 3.70 -2.49 -9.46
CA ALA A 51 4.32 -3.69 -8.90
C ALA A 51 3.44 -4.35 -7.81
N ALA A 52 2.81 -3.54 -6.95
CA ALA A 52 1.89 -4.05 -5.93
C ALA A 52 0.66 -4.74 -6.55
N VAL A 53 0.07 -4.13 -7.60
CA VAL A 53 -1.07 -4.70 -8.32
C VAL A 53 -0.68 -6.02 -8.99
N ILE A 54 0.47 -6.07 -9.68
CA ILE A 54 0.97 -7.29 -10.32
C ILE A 54 1.22 -8.39 -9.29
N GLY A 55 1.85 -8.07 -8.15
CA GLY A 55 2.07 -9.02 -7.06
C GLY A 55 0.78 -9.59 -6.51
N ASN A 56 -0.26 -8.76 -6.35
CA ASN A 56 -1.58 -9.22 -5.95
C ASN A 56 -2.21 -10.18 -6.98
N TRP A 57 -2.23 -9.81 -8.27
CA TRP A 57 -2.76 -10.65 -9.33
C TRP A 57 -2.00 -11.97 -9.50
N HIS A 58 -0.68 -11.97 -9.28
CA HIS A 58 0.14 -13.18 -9.28
C HIS A 58 -0.34 -14.17 -8.20
N ASN A 59 -0.60 -13.69 -6.99
CA ASN A 59 -1.10 -14.54 -5.90
C ASN A 59 -2.48 -15.13 -6.22
N VAL A 60 -3.39 -14.32 -6.79
CA VAL A 60 -4.72 -14.77 -7.21
C VAL A 60 -4.63 -15.86 -8.28
N LEU A 61 -3.87 -15.62 -9.35
CA LEU A 61 -3.69 -16.58 -10.43
C LEU A 61 -2.97 -17.85 -9.95
N GLY A 62 -1.99 -17.72 -9.06
CA GLY A 62 -1.30 -18.84 -8.43
C GLY A 62 -2.25 -19.71 -7.60
N ALA A 63 -3.10 -19.10 -6.77
CA ALA A 63 -4.10 -19.81 -5.97
C ALA A 63 -5.13 -20.53 -6.86
N ILE A 64 -5.61 -19.87 -7.92
CA ILE A 64 -6.51 -20.49 -8.90
C ILE A 64 -5.82 -21.68 -9.56
N ASN A 65 -4.57 -21.56 -9.99
CA ASN A 65 -3.85 -22.65 -10.63
C ASN A 65 -3.64 -23.85 -9.68
N MET A 66 -3.25 -23.59 -8.43
CA MET A 66 -3.11 -24.63 -7.40
C MET A 66 -4.43 -25.34 -7.10
N ALA A 67 -5.56 -24.62 -7.09
CA ALA A 67 -6.88 -25.20 -6.91
C ALA A 67 -7.33 -25.98 -8.15
N SER A 68 -7.17 -25.39 -9.34
CA SER A 68 -7.65 -25.94 -10.61
C SER A 68 -6.92 -27.20 -11.04
N THR A 69 -5.62 -27.34 -10.71
CA THR A 69 -4.84 -28.55 -11.00
C THR A 69 -5.13 -29.69 -10.01
N LYS A 70 -5.68 -29.38 -8.82
CA LYS A 70 -6.17 -30.36 -7.85
C LYS A 70 -7.62 -30.80 -8.07
N LEU A 71 -8.33 -30.25 -9.06
CA LEU A 71 -9.56 -30.86 -9.58
C LEU A 71 -9.18 -32.12 -10.38
N ALA A 72 -8.86 -33.20 -9.67
CA ALA A 72 -8.78 -34.52 -10.25
C ALA A 72 -10.12 -34.84 -10.95
N LYS A 73 -10.01 -35.29 -12.19
CA LYS A 73 -11.11 -35.73 -13.04
C LYS A 73 -11.82 -36.91 -12.35
N PRO A 74 -13.17 -36.98 -12.31
CA PRO A 74 -13.84 -38.18 -11.80
C PRO A 74 -13.41 -39.36 -12.68
N GLU A 75 -12.70 -40.31 -12.10
CA GLU A 75 -12.32 -41.55 -12.75
C GLU A 75 -13.59 -42.38 -13.00
N PRO A 76 -13.93 -42.74 -14.25
CA PRO A 76 -14.92 -43.78 -14.47
C PRO A 76 -14.26 -45.12 -14.16
N ALA A 77 -14.61 -45.68 -13.00
CA ALA A 77 -14.09 -46.93 -12.45
C ALA A 77 -13.91 -48.04 -13.51
N PRO A 78 -12.72 -48.67 -13.61
CA PRO A 78 -12.62 -50.01 -14.16
C PRO A 78 -13.02 -51.02 -13.06
N ALA A 79 -13.93 -51.93 -13.43
CA ALA A 79 -14.37 -53.00 -12.55
C ALA A 79 -13.19 -53.92 -12.20
N GLY A 80 -12.84 -53.96 -10.91
CA GLY A 80 -12.01 -55.00 -10.31
C GLY A 80 -10.54 -54.68 -10.27
N GLU A 81 -10.09 -54.18 -9.12
CA GLU A 81 -8.91 -54.59 -8.34
C GLU A 81 -8.78 -53.57 -7.20
N GLU A 82 -8.44 -54.06 -6.01
CA GLU A 82 -8.57 -53.37 -4.72
C GLU A 82 -7.92 -51.98 -4.71
N GLU A 83 -8.73 -50.93 -4.95
CA GLU A 83 -8.35 -49.56 -4.66
C GLU A 83 -8.17 -49.45 -3.16
N GLN A 84 -6.92 -49.27 -2.76
CA GLN A 84 -6.57 -48.58 -1.53
C GLN A 84 -7.19 -47.19 -1.68
N THR A 85 -8.45 -47.09 -1.27
CA THR A 85 -9.19 -45.84 -1.14
C THR A 85 -8.42 -45.05 -0.12
N ASP A 86 -7.53 -44.18 -0.61
CA ASP A 86 -6.94 -43.13 0.18
C ASP A 86 -8.10 -42.20 0.51
N GLU A 87 -8.87 -42.59 1.54
CA GLU A 87 -9.99 -41.86 2.07
C GLU A 87 -9.54 -40.43 2.27
N GLY A 88 -10.28 -39.51 1.61
CA GLY A 88 -9.95 -38.10 1.56
C GLY A 88 -9.36 -37.62 2.86
N GLY A 89 -8.06 -37.31 2.81
CA GLY A 89 -7.29 -36.86 3.97
C GLY A 89 -7.98 -35.70 4.70
N PRO A 90 -7.57 -35.42 5.95
CA PRO A 90 -8.24 -34.46 6.82
C PRO A 90 -8.55 -33.14 6.08
N LEU A 91 -9.78 -32.67 6.23
CA LEU A 91 -10.30 -31.47 5.57
C LEU A 91 -9.32 -30.30 5.82
N PRO A 92 -8.92 -29.54 4.79
CA PRO A 92 -7.95 -28.47 4.98
C PRO A 92 -8.48 -27.42 5.96
N GLU A 93 -7.63 -27.02 6.91
CA GLU A 93 -7.88 -25.93 7.85
C GLU A 93 -8.12 -24.61 7.10
N THR A 94 -9.07 -23.80 7.58
CA THR A 94 -9.49 -22.55 6.90
C THR A 94 -8.67 -21.32 7.31
N LEU A 95 -7.40 -21.51 7.68
CA LEU A 95 -6.57 -20.41 8.20
C LEU A 95 -6.12 -19.48 7.07
N VAL A 96 -6.46 -18.19 7.19
CA VAL A 96 -6.09 -17.14 6.23
C VAL A 96 -5.41 -15.97 6.94
N ARG A 97 -4.48 -15.29 6.25
CA ARG A 97 -3.82 -14.08 6.75
C ARG A 97 -4.62 -12.85 6.37
N ILE A 98 -5.05 -12.07 7.36
CA ILE A 98 -5.75 -10.79 7.15
C ILE A 98 -4.87 -9.67 7.71
N PRO A 99 -4.50 -8.64 6.91
CA PRO A 99 -3.73 -7.51 7.40
C PRO A 99 -4.45 -6.74 8.51
N THR A 100 -3.76 -6.42 9.61
CA THR A 100 -4.31 -5.69 10.77
C THR A 100 -3.85 -4.24 10.87
N GLU A 101 -3.04 -3.75 9.93
CA GLU A 101 -2.40 -2.42 9.96
C GLU A 101 -3.40 -1.27 10.09
N HIS A 102 -4.63 -1.45 9.62
CA HIS A 102 -5.71 -0.45 9.69
C HIS A 102 -6.79 -0.74 10.75
N ALA A 103 -6.64 -1.80 11.53
CA ALA A 103 -7.62 -2.17 12.55
C ALA A 103 -7.88 -1.04 13.58
N PRO A 104 -6.87 -0.29 14.08
CA PRO A 104 -7.11 0.79 15.03
C PRO A 104 -7.92 1.96 14.45
N THR A 105 -7.62 2.35 13.20
CA THR A 105 -8.35 3.42 12.51
C THR A 105 -9.77 3.03 12.14
N LEU A 106 -10.04 1.74 11.89
CA LEU A 106 -11.40 1.27 11.70
C LEU A 106 -12.20 1.36 12.99
N HIS A 107 -11.68 0.85 14.12
CA HIS A 107 -12.36 0.96 15.41
C HIS A 107 -12.69 2.40 15.80
N ALA A 108 -11.75 3.33 15.62
CA ALA A 108 -11.98 4.75 15.92
C ALA A 108 -13.07 5.38 15.05
N GLN A 109 -13.16 5.00 13.76
CA GLN A 109 -14.24 5.46 12.88
C GLN A 109 -15.59 4.89 13.29
N THR A 110 -15.64 3.63 13.72
CA THR A 110 -16.87 3.00 14.22
C THR A 110 -17.36 3.69 15.49
N GLU A 111 -16.48 3.94 16.47
CA GLU A 111 -16.81 4.67 17.70
C GLU A 111 -17.29 6.10 17.41
N THR A 112 -16.69 6.76 16.42
CA THR A 112 -17.12 8.11 16.00
C THR A 112 -18.51 8.07 15.35
N MET A 113 -18.81 7.05 14.54
CA MET A 113 -20.13 6.82 13.95
C MET A 113 -21.19 6.47 14.99
N GLU A 114 -20.86 5.64 15.99
CA GLU A 114 -21.76 5.30 17.10
C GLU A 114 -22.03 6.54 17.98
N ALA A 115 -21.01 7.31 18.33
CA ALA A 115 -21.18 8.54 19.10
C ALA A 115 -22.03 9.60 18.36
N ALA A 116 -21.90 9.68 17.03
CA ALA A 116 -22.75 10.55 16.21
C ALA A 116 -24.21 10.04 16.11
N ALA A 117 -24.42 8.72 16.14
CA ALA A 117 -25.75 8.12 16.15
C ALA A 117 -26.46 8.33 17.50
N ASP A 118 -25.73 8.22 18.61
CA ASP A 118 -26.23 8.49 19.95
C ASP A 118 -26.62 9.97 20.13
N ASP A 119 -25.81 10.91 19.63
CA ASP A 119 -26.10 12.35 19.67
C ASP A 119 -27.36 12.70 18.84
N ALA A 120 -27.52 12.10 17.66
CA ALA A 120 -28.71 12.27 16.83
C ALA A 120 -29.99 11.71 17.49
N SER A 121 -29.86 10.66 18.31
CA SER A 121 -30.98 10.08 19.07
C SER A 121 -31.41 10.95 20.25
N MET A 122 -30.47 11.69 20.86
CA MET A 122 -30.74 12.63 21.97
C MET A 122 -31.30 13.98 21.50
N ALA A 123 -31.14 14.31 20.22
CA ALA A 123 -31.61 15.57 19.62
C ALA A 123 -33.06 15.51 19.08
N SER A 124 -33.75 14.37 19.17
CA SER A 124 -35.17 14.25 18.80
C SER A 124 -36.07 14.36 20.04
N PRO A 125 -36.86 15.45 20.20
CA PRO A 125 -37.84 15.60 21.27
C PRO A 125 -39.11 14.78 21.07
#